data_AF-A0AAE1TH30-F1
#
_entry.id   AF-A0AAE1TH30-F1
#
_cell.length_a   1.000
_cell.length_b   1.000
_cell.length_c   1.000
_cell.angle_alpha   90.00
_cell.angle_beta   90.00
_cell.angle_gamma   90.00
#
_symmetry.space_group_name_H-M   'P 1'
#
loop_
_entity.id
_entity.type
_entity.pdbx_description
1 polymer ?
#
loop_
_entity_poly.entity_id
_entity_poly.type
_entity_poly.pdbx_seq_one_letter_code
_entity_poly.pdbx_strand_id
1 'polypeptide(L)'
;MMRRRILALALVYVCMWKNFGIINGDEEDPQGGADPAQIVSKALLCFNDKYVYKSCEESWRLNDEGNLKVPKDKTEEFCEGPCLSETYLVLSCIDNIFANFVFYNRATIEDIRDTVQAACGYGPERGNFDVAEHIQDEENSAEKATSQVLLGLGLIIMGRVLFL
;
A
#
# COMPACT_ATOMS: atom_id res chain seq x y z
N MET A 1 3.45 -44.59 -19.57
CA MET A 1 3.41 -43.85 -18.29
C MET A 1 3.86 -42.39 -18.42
N MET A 2 4.88 -42.09 -19.25
CA MET A 2 5.43 -40.73 -19.48
C MET A 2 4.46 -39.75 -20.15
N ARG A 3 3.67 -40.18 -21.15
CA ARG A 3 2.68 -39.31 -21.85
C ARG A 3 1.57 -38.76 -20.95
N ARG A 4 1.13 -39.54 -19.94
CA ARG A 4 0.14 -39.07 -18.96
C ARG A 4 0.71 -38.03 -18.00
N ARG A 5 2.02 -38.09 -17.71
CA ARG A 5 2.72 -37.12 -16.85
C ARG A 5 2.98 -35.79 -17.57
N ILE A 6 3.29 -35.83 -18.87
CA ILE A 6 3.43 -34.62 -19.70
C ILE A 6 2.10 -33.88 -19.81
N LEU A 7 0.99 -34.60 -20.01
CA LEU A 7 -0.35 -34.01 -20.03
C LEU A 7 -0.73 -33.38 -18.69
N ALA A 8 -0.39 -34.02 -17.57
CA ALA A 8 -0.64 -33.46 -16.24
C ALA A 8 0.18 -32.18 -16.00
N LEU A 9 1.45 -32.15 -16.40
CA LEU A 9 2.31 -30.97 -16.30
C LEU A 9 1.85 -29.83 -17.22
N ALA A 10 1.41 -30.15 -18.44
CA ALA A 10 0.84 -29.16 -19.37
C ALA A 10 -0.45 -28.54 -18.82
N LEU A 11 -1.31 -29.34 -18.18
CA LEU A 11 -2.53 -28.83 -17.55
C LEU A 11 -2.22 -27.95 -16.34
N VAL A 12 -1.27 -28.33 -15.49
CA VAL A 12 -0.81 -27.49 -14.37
C VAL A 12 -0.20 -26.19 -14.88
N TYR A 13 0.63 -26.23 -15.93
CA TYR A 13 1.19 -25.04 -16.56
C TYR A 13 0.10 -24.10 -17.12
N VAL A 14 -0.92 -24.66 -17.78
CA VAL A 14 -2.07 -23.88 -18.28
C VAL A 14 -2.92 -23.30 -17.13
N CYS A 15 -3.11 -24.04 -16.03
CA CYS A 15 -3.80 -23.53 -14.84
C CYS A 15 -3.02 -22.40 -14.16
N MET A 16 -1.69 -22.55 -14.05
CA MET A 16 -0.82 -21.49 -13.55
C MET A 16 -0.83 -20.29 -14.48
N TRP A 17 -0.87 -20.47 -15.80
CA TRP A 17 -0.96 -19.36 -16.77
C TRP A 17 -2.32 -18.65 -16.74
N LYS A 18 -3.41 -19.36 -16.40
CA LYS A 18 -4.72 -18.73 -16.19
C LYS A 18 -4.85 -17.98 -14.87
N ASN A 19 -4.14 -18.40 -13.81
CA ASN A 19 -4.11 -17.70 -12.53
C ASN A 19 -3.03 -16.60 -12.50
N PHE A 20 -1.94 -16.76 -13.24
CA PHE A 20 -0.89 -15.77 -13.41
C PHE A 20 -1.23 -14.95 -14.65
N GLY A 21 -2.22 -14.07 -14.50
CA GLY A 21 -2.42 -12.99 -15.43
C GLY A 21 -1.11 -12.23 -15.55
N ILE A 22 -0.49 -12.28 -16.73
CA ILE A 22 0.56 -11.35 -17.10
C ILE A 22 -0.09 -9.97 -16.96
N ILE A 23 0.47 -9.14 -16.07
CA ILE A 23 0.20 -7.70 -16.06
C ILE A 23 0.84 -7.17 -17.35
N ASN A 24 0.12 -7.35 -18.46
CA ASN A 24 0.35 -6.51 -19.61
C ASN A 24 -0.23 -5.17 -19.19
N GLY A 25 0.64 -4.16 -19.09
CA GLY A 25 0.17 -2.79 -19.15
C GLY A 25 -0.70 -2.60 -20.39
N ASP A 26 -1.65 -1.69 -20.25
CA ASP A 26 -2.44 -1.11 -21.33
C ASP A 26 -3.75 -1.86 -21.64
N GLU A 27 -4.71 -1.83 -20.71
CA GLU A 27 -6.13 -1.82 -21.05
C GLU A 27 -6.84 -0.77 -20.19
N GLU A 28 -7.14 0.38 -20.79
CA GLU A 28 -8.11 1.36 -20.27
C GLU A 28 -9.48 0.68 -20.23
N ASP A 29 -9.91 0.22 -19.06
CA ASP A 29 -11.29 -0.18 -18.81
C ASP A 29 -12.16 1.07 -18.58
N PRO A 30 -13.18 1.34 -19.41
CA PRO A 30 -14.05 2.49 -19.24
C PRO A 30 -15.30 2.08 -18.46
N GLN A 31 -15.20 1.75 -17.18
CA GLN A 31 -16.40 1.73 -16.34
C GLN A 31 -16.14 1.91 -14.84
N GLY A 32 -16.52 3.08 -14.34
CA GLY A 32 -16.72 3.30 -12.91
C GLY A 32 -15.69 4.21 -12.25
N GLY A 33 -15.12 5.16 -12.99
CA GLY A 33 -14.47 6.32 -12.39
C GLY A 33 -15.50 7.09 -11.54
N ALA A 34 -15.52 6.79 -10.24
CA ALA A 34 -16.01 7.75 -9.29
C ALA A 34 -15.18 9.02 -9.53
N ASP A 35 -15.85 10.03 -10.06
CA ASP A 35 -15.30 11.36 -10.30
C ASP A 35 -14.39 11.73 -9.12
N PRO A 36 -13.08 11.99 -9.33
CA PRO A 36 -12.18 12.40 -8.26
C PRO A 36 -12.79 13.52 -7.42
N ALA A 37 -13.58 14.40 -8.04
CA ALA A 37 -14.30 15.46 -7.34
C ALA A 37 -15.38 14.94 -6.36
N GLN A 38 -16.06 13.81 -6.63
CA GLN A 38 -17.05 13.23 -5.70
C GLN A 38 -16.43 12.47 -4.52
N ILE A 39 -15.27 11.84 -4.72
CA ILE A 39 -14.50 11.19 -3.64
C ILE A 39 -13.92 12.27 -2.70
N VAL A 40 -13.34 13.32 -3.29
CA VAL A 40 -12.76 14.47 -2.56
C VAL A 40 -13.82 15.24 -1.80
N SER A 41 -15.01 15.47 -2.39
CA SER A 41 -16.09 16.26 -1.76
C SER A 41 -16.63 15.65 -0.46
N LYS A 42 -16.51 14.34 -0.26
CA LYS A 42 -16.99 13.66 0.96
C LYS A 42 -15.85 13.34 1.95
N ALA A 43 -14.63 13.08 1.48
CA ALA A 43 -13.46 12.95 2.36
C ALA A 43 -13.09 14.29 3.03
N LEU A 44 -13.40 15.42 2.38
CA LEU A 44 -13.34 16.77 2.95
C LEU A 44 -14.07 16.90 4.30
N LEU A 45 -15.06 16.04 4.60
CA LEU A 45 -15.71 16.03 5.91
C LEU A 45 -14.76 15.58 7.04
N CYS A 46 -13.84 14.66 6.75
CA CYS A 46 -12.86 14.14 7.70
C CYS A 46 -11.66 15.08 7.87
N PHE A 47 -11.29 15.81 6.82
CA PHE A 47 -10.25 16.86 6.90
C PHE A 47 -10.77 18.17 7.49
N ASN A 48 -12.05 18.25 7.87
CA ASN A 48 -12.65 19.50 8.32
C ASN A 48 -12.08 19.94 9.68
N ASP A 49 -11.43 21.10 9.63
CA ASP A 49 -10.59 21.71 10.65
C ASP A 49 -11.22 21.76 12.05
N LYS A 50 -12.51 22.05 12.16
CA LYS A 50 -13.11 22.37 13.48
C LYS A 50 -13.30 21.20 14.44
N TYR A 51 -13.27 19.96 13.98
CA TYR A 51 -13.59 18.80 14.84
C TYR A 51 -12.45 17.82 15.01
N VAL A 52 -11.62 17.64 13.98
CA VAL A 52 -10.52 16.67 14.01
C VAL A 52 -9.20 17.34 14.32
N TYR A 53 -8.88 18.46 13.65
CA TYR A 53 -7.63 19.17 13.86
C TYR A 53 -7.79 20.35 14.83
N LYS A 54 -7.52 20.13 16.11
CA LYS A 54 -7.68 21.17 17.14
C LYS A 54 -6.38 21.83 17.53
N SER A 55 -5.28 21.09 17.45
CA SER A 55 -4.00 21.53 17.99
C SER A 55 -2.80 21.15 17.13
N CYS A 56 -2.96 20.33 16.09
CA CYS A 56 -1.89 20.09 15.14
C CYS A 56 -1.63 21.32 14.26
N GLU A 57 -0.36 21.66 14.09
CA GLU A 57 0.12 22.68 13.17
C GLU A 57 -0.34 22.37 11.74
N GLU A 58 -0.97 23.34 11.07
CA GLU A 58 -1.60 23.16 9.75
C GLU A 58 -0.65 22.59 8.70
N SER A 59 0.62 23.01 8.74
CA SER A 59 1.63 22.56 7.78
C SER A 59 2.03 21.10 7.90
N TRP A 60 1.76 20.45 9.04
CA TRP A 60 2.15 19.06 9.32
C TRP A 60 1.00 18.06 9.16
N ARG A 61 -0.21 18.56 8.93
CA ARG A 61 -1.42 17.74 8.81
C ARG A 61 -1.37 16.87 7.57
N LEU A 62 -1.99 15.70 7.67
CA LEU A 62 -2.27 14.90 6.49
C LEU A 62 -3.24 15.68 5.60
N ASN A 63 -2.84 15.89 4.35
CA ASN A 63 -3.68 16.55 3.35
C ASN A 63 -4.42 15.54 2.47
N ASP A 64 -5.36 16.03 1.66
CA ASP A 64 -6.12 15.24 0.69
C ASP A 64 -5.23 14.62 -0.40
N GLU A 65 -4.04 15.18 -0.62
CA GLU A 65 -3.04 14.60 -1.52
C GLU A 65 -2.37 13.33 -0.99
N GLY A 66 -2.50 13.03 0.31
CA GLY A 66 -1.88 11.87 0.97
C GLY A 66 -0.51 12.14 1.56
N ASN A 67 -0.15 13.41 1.78
CA ASN A 67 1.18 13.82 2.22
C ASN A 67 1.21 14.32 3.67
N LEU A 68 2.30 14.01 4.39
CA LEU A 68 2.64 14.51 5.71
C LEU A 68 3.95 15.30 5.64
N LYS A 69 3.87 16.64 5.75
CA LYS A 69 5.03 17.54 5.59
C LYS A 69 5.67 17.89 6.94
N VAL A 70 6.03 16.86 7.70
CA VAL A 70 6.65 17.01 9.02
C VAL A 70 8.17 17.14 8.87
N PRO A 71 8.78 18.26 9.29
CA PRO A 71 10.24 18.38 9.31
C PRO A 71 10.87 17.37 10.27
N LYS A 72 12.04 16.83 9.93
CA LYS A 72 12.73 15.83 10.76
C LYS A 72 13.03 16.33 12.18
N ASP A 73 13.35 17.61 12.34
CA ASP A 73 13.58 18.27 13.64
C ASP A 73 12.30 18.43 14.48
N LYS A 74 11.13 18.21 13.88
CA LYS A 74 9.80 18.27 14.51
C LYS A 74 9.16 16.89 14.74
N THR A 75 9.88 15.81 14.47
CA THR A 75 9.41 14.43 14.66
C THR A 75 8.84 14.19 16.06
N GLU A 76 9.56 14.60 17.11
CA GLU A 76 9.09 14.38 18.49
C GLU A 76 7.82 15.18 18.81
N GLU A 77 7.75 16.43 18.34
CA GLU A 77 6.58 17.29 18.52
C GLU A 77 5.35 16.72 17.80
N PHE A 78 5.53 16.11 16.63
CA PHE A 78 4.46 15.42 15.92
C PHE A 78 4.04 14.13 16.64
N CYS A 79 5.01 13.27 16.97
CA CYS A 79 4.77 11.92 17.48
C CYS A 79 4.29 11.87 18.94
N GLU A 80 4.74 12.81 19.78
CA GLU A 80 4.28 12.91 21.17
C GLU A 80 3.13 13.92 21.33
N GLY A 81 2.83 14.67 20.27
CA GLY A 81 1.84 15.74 20.27
C GLY A 81 0.47 15.35 19.71
N PRO A 82 -0.42 16.34 19.55
CA PRO A 82 -1.78 16.11 19.06
C PRO A 82 -1.78 15.63 17.61
N CYS A 83 -0.81 16.05 16.79
CA CYS A 83 -0.74 15.71 15.36
C CYS A 83 -0.83 14.21 15.07
N LEU A 84 -0.14 13.37 15.85
CA LEU A 84 -0.23 11.92 15.70
C LEU A 84 -1.67 11.42 15.88
N SER A 85 -2.29 11.82 16.99
CA SER A 85 -3.66 11.41 17.31
C SER A 85 -4.69 11.94 16.32
N GLU A 86 -4.54 13.20 15.89
CA GLU A 86 -5.42 13.85 14.92
C GLU A 86 -5.30 13.20 13.54
N THR A 87 -4.09 12.82 13.12
CA THR A 87 -3.86 12.06 11.88
C THR A 87 -4.61 10.72 11.91
N TYR A 88 -4.49 9.95 12.99
CA TYR A 88 -5.22 8.68 13.10
C TYR A 88 -6.74 8.86 13.16
N LEU A 89 -7.24 9.96 13.71
CA LEU A 89 -8.67 10.30 13.68
C LEU A 89 -9.16 10.59 12.26
N VAL A 90 -8.38 11.32 11.45
CA VAL A 90 -8.69 11.54 10.02
C VAL A 90 -8.74 10.20 9.29
N LEU A 91 -7.70 9.38 9.42
CA LEU A 91 -7.62 8.07 8.77
C LEU A 91 -8.80 7.17 9.16
N SER A 92 -9.14 7.12 10.45
CA SER A 92 -10.28 6.36 10.95
C SER A 92 -11.62 6.92 10.46
N CYS A 93 -11.76 8.23 10.32
CA CYS A 93 -12.97 8.85 9.77
C CYS A 93 -13.17 8.43 8.31
N ILE A 94 -12.10 8.44 7.50
CA ILE A 94 -12.16 8.05 6.09
C ILE A 94 -12.51 6.57 5.96
N ASP A 95 -11.83 5.69 6.70
CA ASP A 95 -12.04 4.25 6.66
C ASP A 95 -13.48 3.84 7.01
N ASN A 96 -14.10 4.54 7.98
CA ASN A 96 -15.49 4.29 8.37
C ASN A 96 -16.52 4.74 7.33
N ILE A 97 -16.16 5.63 6.40
CA ILE A 97 -17.08 6.20 5.40
C ILE A 97 -16.88 5.56 4.03
N PHE A 98 -15.63 5.23 3.66
CA PHE A 98 -15.27 4.75 2.34
C PHE A 98 -14.51 3.42 2.43
N ALA A 99 -15.07 2.38 1.82
CA ALA A 99 -14.32 1.17 1.58
C ALA A 99 -13.26 1.40 0.48
N ASN A 100 -12.02 1.00 0.74
CA ASN A 100 -10.89 1.06 -0.21
C ASN A 100 -10.57 2.49 -0.70
N PHE A 101 -10.54 3.46 0.22
CA PHE A 101 -10.10 4.81 -0.11
C PHE A 101 -8.63 4.84 -0.54
N VAL A 102 -8.33 5.62 -1.58
CA VAL A 102 -6.98 5.84 -2.09
C VAL A 102 -6.75 7.33 -2.24
N PHE A 103 -5.62 7.81 -1.74
CA PHE A 103 -5.18 9.20 -1.82
C PHE A 103 -4.66 9.55 -3.22
N TYR A 104 -4.48 10.84 -3.52
CA TYR A 104 -3.99 11.25 -4.84
C TYR A 104 -2.58 10.74 -5.16
N ASN A 105 -1.72 10.63 -4.16
CA ASN A 105 -0.40 10.01 -4.29
C ASN A 105 -0.45 8.48 -4.41
N ARG A 106 -1.65 7.89 -4.55
CA ARG A 106 -1.92 6.45 -4.61
C ARG A 106 -1.74 5.69 -3.29
N ALA A 107 -1.48 6.39 -2.19
CA ALA A 107 -1.41 5.76 -0.87
C ALA A 107 -2.78 5.21 -0.48
N THR A 108 -2.81 4.05 0.16
CA THR A 108 -3.95 3.57 0.92
C THR A 108 -3.95 4.17 2.33
N ILE A 109 -5.02 3.94 3.09
CA ILE A 109 -5.06 4.28 4.51
C ILE A 109 -3.98 3.51 5.29
N GLU A 110 -3.69 2.27 4.90
CA GLU A 110 -2.69 1.41 5.54
C GLU A 110 -1.28 1.98 5.32
N ASP A 111 -0.93 2.33 4.07
CA ASP A 111 0.38 2.90 3.72
C ASP A 111 0.71 4.14 4.56
N ILE A 112 -0.29 5.01 4.82
CA ILE A 112 -0.09 6.20 5.66
C ILE A 112 0.08 5.80 7.12
N ARG A 113 -0.69 4.84 7.64
CA ARG A 113 -0.54 4.37 9.03
C ARG A 113 0.86 3.78 9.23
N ASP A 114 1.33 2.99 8.29
CA ASP A 114 2.62 2.33 8.37
C ASP A 114 3.76 3.34 8.23
N THR A 115 3.63 4.32 7.32
CA THR A 115 4.56 5.47 7.25
C THR A 115 4.63 6.20 8.59
N VAL A 116 3.49 6.56 9.20
CA VAL A 116 3.46 7.26 10.49
C VAL A 116 4.03 6.40 11.62
N GLN A 117 3.74 5.10 11.61
CA GLN A 117 4.25 4.17 12.61
C GLN A 117 5.77 4.00 12.52
N ALA A 118 6.31 3.89 11.30
CA ALA A 118 7.74 3.85 11.03
C ALA A 118 8.42 5.17 11.44
N ALA A 119 7.84 6.31 11.05
CA ALA A 119 8.33 7.65 11.35
C ALA A 119 8.40 7.93 12.86
N CYS A 120 7.40 7.47 13.62
CA CYS A 120 7.32 7.65 15.07
C CYS A 120 7.96 6.51 15.88
N GLY A 121 8.36 5.42 15.22
CA GLY A 121 9.04 4.28 15.83
C GLY A 121 10.50 4.58 16.17
N TYR A 122 11.16 3.62 16.82
CA TYR A 122 12.59 3.70 17.15
C TYR A 122 13.48 3.09 16.05
N GLY A 123 12.95 2.94 14.84
CA GLY A 123 13.61 2.32 13.70
C GLY A 123 14.51 3.27 12.90
N PRO A 124 15.16 2.78 11.83
CA PRO A 124 15.98 3.59 10.94
C PRO A 124 15.17 4.67 10.20
N GLU A 125 13.87 4.45 10.02
CA GLU A 125 12.93 5.36 9.37
C GLU A 125 12.41 6.46 10.31
N ARG A 126 12.90 6.55 11.55
CA ARG A 126 12.45 7.58 12.50
C ARG A 126 12.61 8.98 11.90
N GLY A 127 11.50 9.71 11.87
CA GLY A 127 11.39 11.05 11.31
C GLY A 127 11.30 11.11 9.78
N ASN A 128 11.08 9.97 9.11
CA ASN A 128 10.72 9.93 7.70
C ASN A 128 9.20 9.84 7.53
N PHE A 129 8.57 10.92 7.07
CA PHE A 129 7.13 10.98 6.81
C PHE A 129 6.81 10.98 5.31
N ASP A 130 7.77 10.60 4.46
CA ASP A 130 7.54 10.47 3.02
C ASP A 130 6.75 9.20 2.71
N VAL A 131 5.46 9.38 2.49
CA VAL A 131 4.53 8.29 2.16
C VAL A 131 4.88 7.64 0.82
N ALA A 132 5.42 8.39 -0.15
CA ALA A 132 5.72 7.85 -1.46
C ALA A 132 6.94 6.92 -1.45
N GLU A 133 7.90 7.15 -0.56
CA GLU A 133 9.03 6.24 -0.33
C GLU A 133 8.54 4.92 0.27
N HIS A 134 7.60 4.99 1.22
CA HIS A 134 7.08 3.81 1.90
C HIS A 134 6.33 2.86 0.94
N ILE A 135 5.48 3.39 0.05
CA ILE A 135 4.76 2.59 -0.97
C ILE A 135 5.74 1.81 -1.86
N GLN A 136 6.84 2.45 -2.29
CA GLN A 136 7.83 1.82 -3.15
C GLN A 136 8.59 0.69 -2.44
N ASP A 137 8.92 0.88 -1.16
CA ASP A 137 9.63 -0.14 -0.38
C ASP A 137 8.76 -1.37 -0.14
N GLU A 138 7.45 -1.20 0.05
CA GLU A 138 6.50 -2.31 0.14
C GLU A 138 6.36 -3.07 -1.19
N GLU A 139 6.19 -2.37 -2.30
CA GLU A 139 6.10 -2.98 -3.64
C GLU A 139 7.37 -3.79 -3.96
N ASN A 140 8.55 -3.20 -3.78
CA ASN A 140 9.83 -3.88 -3.99
C ASN A 140 10.00 -5.10 -3.07
N SER A 141 9.54 -4.99 -1.82
CA SER A 141 9.59 -6.09 -0.86
C SER A 141 8.65 -7.24 -1.24
N ALA A 142 7.44 -6.92 -1.70
CA ALA A 142 6.47 -7.89 -2.19
C ALA A 142 6.94 -8.61 -3.47
N GLU A 143 7.55 -7.87 -4.40
CA GLU A 143 8.18 -8.44 -5.60
C GLU A 143 9.33 -9.39 -5.24
N LYS A 144 10.19 -8.99 -4.30
CA LYS A 144 11.31 -9.82 -3.81
C LYS A 144 10.83 -11.10 -3.14
N ALA A 145 9.80 -11.01 -2.29
CA ALA A 145 9.20 -12.16 -1.62
C ALA A 145 8.61 -13.14 -2.65
N THR A 146 7.91 -12.62 -3.67
CA THR A 146 7.32 -13.44 -4.75
C THR A 146 8.39 -14.14 -5.58
N SER A 147 9.48 -13.45 -5.93
CA SER A 147 10.61 -14.02 -6.67
C SER A 147 11.30 -15.16 -5.91
N GLN A 148 11.51 -14.99 -4.59
CA GLN A 148 12.10 -16.04 -3.75
C GLN A 148 11.21 -17.29 -3.68
N VAL A 149 9.89 -17.13 -3.57
CA VAL A 149 8.94 -18.25 -3.55
C VAL A 149 8.92 -18.99 -4.89
N LEU A 150 8.93 -18.27 -6.01
CA LEU A 150 8.97 -18.85 -7.36
C LEU A 150 10.26 -19.66 -7.61
N LEU A 151 11.41 -19.13 -7.19
CA LEU A 151 12.69 -19.85 -7.27
C LEU A 151 12.70 -21.13 -6.42
N GLY A 152 12.15 -21.07 -5.20
CA GLY A 152 12.04 -22.23 -4.31
C GLY A 152 11.17 -23.35 -4.89
N LEU A 153 10.02 -23.00 -5.48
CA LEU A 153 9.13 -23.96 -6.15
C LEU A 153 9.78 -24.57 -7.41
N GLY A 154 10.53 -23.77 -8.17
CA GLY A 154 11.26 -24.24 -9.37
C GLY A 154 12.30 -25.32 -9.06
N LEU A 155 13.05 -25.18 -7.96
CA LEU A 155 14.06 -26.15 -7.54
C LEU A 155 13.45 -27.49 -7.10
N ILE A 156 12.27 -27.47 -6.45
CA ILE A 156 11.56 -28.69 -6.04
C ILE A 156 11.10 -29.48 -7.27
N ILE A 157 10.63 -28.79 -8.33
CA ILE A 157 10.17 -29.43 -9.56
C ILE A 157 11.35 -30.03 -10.34
N MET A 158 12.46 -29.29 -10.49
CA MET A 158 13.65 -29.77 -11.20
C MET A 158 14.34 -30.94 -10.48
N GLY A 159 14.40 -30.90 -9.14
CA GLY A 159 14.95 -32.00 -8.34
C GLY A 159 14.15 -33.30 -8.49
N ARG A 160 12.82 -33.22 -8.65
CA ARG A 160 11.99 -34.40 -8.89
C ARG A 160 12.05 -34.94 -10.32
N VAL A 161 12.50 -34.15 -11.30
CA VAL A 161 12.70 -34.61 -12.68
C VAL A 161 14.09 -35.23 -12.88
N LEU A 162 15.10 -34.79 -12.13
CA LEU A 162 16.46 -35.35 -12.18
C LEU A 162 16.64 -36.65 -11.39
N PHE A 163 15.76 -36.92 -10.41
CA PHE A 163 15.79 -38.12 -9.56
C PHE A 163 14.73 -39.19 -9.93
N LEU A 164 14.11 -39.09 -11.11
CA LEU A 164 13.11 -40.05 -11.65
C LEU A 164 13.53 -40.55 -13.03
#